data_AF-A0A926AA46-F1
#
_entry.id   AF-A0A926AA46-F1
#
_cell.length_a   1.000
_cell.length_b   1.000
_cell.length_c   1.000
_cell.angle_alpha   90.00
_cell.angle_beta   90.00
_cell.angle_gamma   90.00
#
_symmetry.space_group_name_H-M   'P 1'
#
loop_
_entity.id
_entity.type
_entity.pdbx_description
1 polymer ?
#
loop_
_entity_poly.entity_id
_entity_poly.type
_entity_poly.pdbx_seq_one_letter_code
_entity_poly.pdbx_strand_id
1 'polypeptide(L)'
;YDPIGRGYYNLGDYAGLQAVITHYSGTLARDQNSFANTSLAAGPGWTTATALDPAYANPSVCAPGETPLACEYRLTLPAVALIMLGSNDVQYFGADTYAANLDRITQMTVDAGVIPILSTLPPRIGYEGQVDAFNTVVRETAARYGVPLWDYYGVMASLPNSGLSGDGLHPSTSPRGYEGAADFSGDNLAYGYVMRNLTALQALDAVWRRVLLAVR
;
A
#
# COMPACT_ATOMS: atom_id res chain seq x y z
N TYR A 1 -4.29 -9.95 3.16
CA TYR A 1 -5.70 -10.30 2.90
C TYR A 1 -6.28 -9.31 1.89
N ASP A 2 -7.02 -9.82 0.91
CA ASP A 2 -7.70 -9.14 -0.20
C ASP A 2 -9.25 -9.23 -0.10
N PRO A 3 -9.88 -9.14 1.10
CA PRO A 3 -11.30 -9.49 1.28
C PRO A 3 -12.22 -8.57 0.46
N ILE A 4 -11.87 -7.29 0.30
CA ILE A 4 -12.58 -6.32 -0.52
C ILE A 4 -12.68 -6.78 -1.98
N GLY A 5 -11.54 -7.22 -2.56
CA GLY A 5 -11.50 -7.70 -3.94
C GLY A 5 -12.23 -9.03 -4.15
N ARG A 6 -12.55 -9.74 -3.08
CA ARG A 6 -13.36 -10.96 -3.08
C ARG A 6 -14.84 -10.73 -2.72
N GLY A 7 -15.24 -9.48 -2.47
CA GLY A 7 -16.61 -9.13 -2.11
C GLY A 7 -16.96 -9.34 -0.63
N TYR A 8 -15.97 -9.59 0.23
CA TYR A 8 -16.16 -9.70 1.67
C TYR A 8 -15.82 -8.37 2.34
N TYR A 9 -16.85 -7.59 2.68
CA TYR A 9 -16.68 -6.37 3.46
C TYR A 9 -18.01 -5.96 4.13
N ASN A 10 -17.90 -5.29 5.26
CA ASN A 10 -18.99 -4.60 5.92
C ASN A 10 -18.53 -3.15 6.17
N LEU A 11 -19.16 -2.18 5.51
CA LEU A 11 -18.68 -0.80 5.57
C LEU A 11 -19.05 -0.06 6.85
N GLY A 12 -20.00 -0.56 7.65
CA GLY A 12 -20.47 0.14 8.86
C GLY A 12 -20.82 1.60 8.58
N ASP A 13 -20.28 2.51 9.40
CA ASP A 13 -20.50 3.96 9.27
C ASP A 13 -19.81 4.58 8.03
N TYR A 14 -19.02 3.80 7.29
CA TYR A 14 -18.26 4.23 6.11
C TYR A 14 -18.94 3.84 4.80
N ALA A 15 -20.28 3.74 4.77
CA ALA A 15 -21.06 3.35 3.58
C ALA A 15 -20.74 4.19 2.33
N GLY A 16 -20.27 5.44 2.49
CA GLY A 16 -19.81 6.29 1.39
C GLY A 16 -18.63 5.73 0.58
N LEU A 17 -17.85 4.79 1.15
CA LEU A 17 -16.75 4.12 0.47
C LEU A 17 -17.21 3.04 -0.53
N GLN A 18 -18.51 2.69 -0.55
CA GLN A 18 -19.06 1.75 -1.53
C GLN A 18 -18.74 2.20 -2.97
N ALA A 19 -18.86 3.50 -3.24
CA ALA A 19 -18.60 4.07 -4.56
C ALA A 19 -17.12 3.88 -4.98
N VAL A 20 -16.18 3.96 -4.03
CA VAL A 20 -14.75 3.73 -4.26
C VAL A 20 -14.50 2.29 -4.65
N ILE A 21 -15.08 1.35 -3.89
CA ILE A 21 -14.98 -0.08 -4.19
C ILE A 21 -15.56 -0.36 -5.57
N THR A 22 -16.74 0.15 -5.89
CA THR A 22 -17.37 -0.02 -7.20
C THR A 22 -16.50 0.55 -8.32
N HIS A 23 -15.88 1.72 -8.14
CA HIS A 23 -15.01 2.33 -9.14
C HIS A 23 -13.77 1.48 -9.44
N TYR A 24 -12.99 1.13 -8.41
CA TYR A 24 -11.75 0.38 -8.59
C TYR A 24 -11.98 -1.11 -8.84
N SER A 25 -13.17 -1.65 -8.56
CA SER A 25 -13.53 -3.03 -8.94
C SER A 25 -14.13 -3.15 -10.34
N GLY A 26 -14.45 -2.04 -11.01
CA GLY A 26 -15.17 -2.04 -12.29
C GLY A 26 -14.36 -2.55 -13.49
N THR A 27 -13.04 -2.55 -13.39
CA THR A 27 -12.13 -2.99 -14.44
C THR A 27 -11.16 -4.03 -13.90
N LEU A 28 -10.93 -5.10 -14.65
CA LEU A 28 -9.89 -6.06 -14.33
C LEU A 28 -8.52 -5.41 -14.57
N ALA A 29 -7.59 -5.60 -13.64
CA ALA A 29 -6.19 -5.23 -13.86
C ALA A 29 -5.53 -6.31 -14.74
N ARG A 30 -5.00 -7.38 -14.15
CA ARG A 30 -4.49 -8.56 -14.90
C ARG A 30 -5.32 -9.80 -14.63
N ASP A 31 -5.19 -10.35 -13.42
CA ASP A 31 -5.78 -11.63 -13.04
C ASP A 31 -7.08 -11.45 -12.25
N GLN A 32 -7.29 -10.27 -11.68
CA GLN A 32 -8.45 -9.89 -10.87
C GLN A 32 -8.71 -8.37 -10.95
N ASN A 33 -9.74 -7.90 -10.23
CA ASN A 33 -9.97 -6.48 -9.98
C ASN A 33 -8.84 -5.82 -9.17
N SER A 34 -8.81 -4.49 -9.10
CA SER A 34 -7.72 -3.74 -8.46
C SER A 34 -7.45 -4.08 -6.99
N PHE A 35 -8.40 -4.66 -6.24
CA PHE A 35 -8.20 -5.04 -4.85
C PHE A 35 -7.74 -6.49 -4.65
N ALA A 36 -7.83 -7.33 -5.67
CA ALA A 36 -7.45 -8.74 -5.63
C ALA A 36 -6.38 -9.11 -6.67
N ASN A 37 -5.90 -8.14 -7.46
CA ASN A 37 -4.85 -8.35 -8.45
C ASN A 37 -3.53 -8.72 -7.77
N THR A 38 -2.91 -9.80 -8.24
CA THR A 38 -1.59 -10.20 -7.73
C THR A 38 -0.54 -9.25 -8.27
N SER A 39 0.06 -8.44 -7.39
CA SER A 39 1.12 -7.50 -7.77
C SER A 39 2.35 -8.26 -8.26
N LEU A 40 2.93 -7.79 -9.37
CA LEU A 40 4.23 -8.22 -9.86
C LEU A 40 5.37 -7.48 -9.17
N ALA A 41 5.09 -6.38 -8.47
CA ALA A 41 6.05 -5.48 -7.86
C ALA A 41 6.06 -5.54 -6.31
N ALA A 42 5.31 -6.47 -5.72
CA ALA A 42 5.27 -6.66 -4.27
C ALA A 42 5.08 -8.14 -3.91
N GLY A 43 5.81 -8.59 -2.89
CA GLY A 43 5.70 -9.93 -2.36
C GLY A 43 6.19 -10.02 -0.90
N PRO A 44 5.95 -11.16 -0.22
CA PRO A 44 6.45 -11.38 1.13
C PRO A 44 7.96 -11.19 1.21
N GLY A 45 8.43 -10.41 2.19
CA GLY A 45 9.86 -10.15 2.41
C GLY A 45 10.51 -9.19 1.41
N TRP A 46 9.78 -8.66 0.43
CA TRP A 46 10.36 -7.75 -0.56
C TRP A 46 10.83 -6.44 0.07
N THR A 47 11.95 -5.95 -0.46
CA THR A 47 12.49 -4.63 -0.16
C THR A 47 12.22 -3.66 -1.32
N THR A 48 12.49 -2.37 -1.13
CA THR A 48 12.47 -1.41 -2.24
C THR A 48 13.45 -1.79 -3.36
N ALA A 49 14.61 -2.37 -3.02
CA ALA A 49 15.59 -2.83 -4.00
C ALA A 49 15.04 -3.99 -4.85
N THR A 50 14.29 -4.90 -4.23
CA THR A 50 13.66 -6.04 -4.94
C THR A 50 12.72 -5.57 -6.04
N ALA A 51 11.88 -4.56 -5.77
CA ALA A 51 10.96 -4.00 -6.76
C ALA A 51 11.67 -3.33 -7.96
N LEU A 52 12.94 -2.92 -7.76
CA LEU A 52 13.77 -2.21 -8.73
C LEU A 52 14.78 -3.11 -9.46
N ASP A 53 14.88 -4.38 -9.09
CA ASP A 53 15.89 -5.30 -9.63
C ASP A 53 15.27 -6.25 -10.68
N PRO A 54 15.69 -6.17 -11.96
CA PRO A 54 15.23 -7.07 -13.02
C PRO A 54 15.44 -8.56 -12.74
N ALA A 55 16.37 -8.94 -11.86
CA ALA A 55 16.57 -10.33 -11.47
C ALA A 55 15.35 -10.94 -10.75
N TYR A 56 14.46 -10.10 -10.20
CA TYR A 56 13.23 -10.51 -9.52
C TYR A 56 11.97 -10.40 -10.39
N ALA A 57 12.10 -9.97 -11.64
CA ALA A 57 10.97 -9.88 -12.55
C ALA A 57 10.48 -11.28 -12.94
N ASN A 58 9.16 -11.47 -13.02
CA ASN A 58 8.58 -12.75 -13.44
C ASN A 58 8.84 -12.98 -14.95
N PRO A 59 9.71 -13.92 -15.35
CA PRO A 59 10.13 -14.08 -16.74
C PRO A 59 9.01 -14.60 -17.65
N SER A 60 7.90 -15.11 -17.09
CA SER A 60 6.76 -15.58 -17.88
C SER A 60 5.88 -14.45 -18.39
N VAL A 61 6.00 -13.23 -17.84
CA VAL A 61 5.13 -12.09 -18.17
C VAL A 61 5.88 -10.76 -18.37
N CYS A 62 7.06 -10.63 -17.78
CA CYS A 62 7.90 -9.43 -17.88
C CYS A 62 8.86 -9.51 -19.06
N ALA A 63 9.16 -8.37 -19.65
CA ALA A 63 10.14 -8.29 -20.74
C ALA A 63 11.57 -8.50 -20.20
N PRO A 64 12.51 -9.04 -21.01
CA PRO A 64 13.90 -9.17 -20.59
C PRO A 64 14.51 -7.84 -20.15
N GLY A 65 15.11 -7.80 -18.96
CA GLY A 65 15.73 -6.60 -18.39
C GLY A 65 14.76 -5.60 -17.74
N GLU A 66 13.45 -5.89 -17.75
CA GLU A 66 12.43 -5.08 -17.10
C GLU A 66 12.46 -5.29 -15.58
N THR A 67 12.27 -4.23 -14.78
CA THR A 67 12.11 -4.37 -13.32
C THR A 67 10.70 -4.87 -12.99
N PRO A 68 10.49 -5.50 -11.82
CA PRO A 68 9.16 -5.85 -11.33
C PRO A 68 8.16 -4.68 -11.37
N LEU A 69 8.61 -3.48 -10.95
CA LEU A 69 7.79 -2.26 -10.96
C LEU A 69 7.39 -1.82 -12.38
N ALA A 70 8.35 -1.80 -13.31
CA ALA A 70 8.07 -1.43 -14.70
C ALA A 70 7.11 -2.42 -15.36
N CYS A 71 7.31 -3.72 -15.08
CA CYS A 71 6.45 -4.79 -15.56
C CYS A 71 5.02 -4.68 -15.03
N GLU A 72 4.85 -4.39 -13.74
CA GLU A 72 3.54 -4.11 -13.14
C GLU A 72 2.85 -2.98 -13.91
N TYR A 73 3.47 -1.80 -14.04
CA TYR A 73 2.83 -0.65 -14.68
C TYR A 73 2.53 -0.86 -16.17
N ARG A 74 3.40 -1.53 -16.92
CA ARG A 74 3.14 -1.86 -18.32
C ARG A 74 1.93 -2.79 -18.49
N LEU A 75 1.75 -3.75 -17.58
CA LEU A 75 0.73 -4.79 -17.71
C LEU A 75 -0.59 -4.40 -17.03
N THR A 76 -0.57 -3.69 -15.91
CA THR A 76 -1.78 -3.31 -15.17
C THR A 76 -2.31 -1.93 -15.54
N LEU A 77 -1.49 -1.06 -16.13
CA LEU A 77 -1.84 0.31 -16.53
C LEU A 77 -2.66 1.05 -15.45
N PRO A 78 -2.19 1.11 -14.19
CA PRO A 78 -3.00 1.60 -13.09
C PRO A 78 -3.13 3.12 -13.16
N ALA A 79 -4.29 3.66 -12.77
CA ALA A 79 -4.41 5.12 -12.56
C ALA A 79 -3.74 5.59 -11.25
N VAL A 80 -3.69 4.70 -10.25
CA VAL A 80 -3.21 4.98 -8.89
C VAL A 80 -2.43 3.78 -8.36
N ALA A 81 -1.33 4.02 -7.64
CA ALA A 81 -0.55 2.99 -6.96
C ALA A 81 -0.45 3.28 -5.45
N LEU A 82 -0.93 2.36 -4.61
CA LEU A 82 -0.67 2.39 -3.16
C LEU A 82 0.73 1.80 -2.90
N ILE A 83 1.67 2.62 -2.43
CA ILE A 83 3.08 2.21 -2.27
C ILE A 83 3.43 2.15 -0.79
N MET A 84 3.58 0.92 -0.27
CA MET A 84 4.06 0.63 1.08
C MET A 84 5.22 -0.37 0.99
N LEU A 85 6.40 0.11 0.63
CA LEU A 85 7.66 -0.65 0.60
C LEU A 85 8.63 -0.03 1.61
N GLY A 86 9.31 -0.86 2.39
CA GLY A 86 10.27 -0.39 3.42
C GLY A 86 10.28 -1.21 4.70
N SER A 87 9.20 -1.94 5.04
CA SER A 87 9.13 -2.69 6.31
C SER A 87 10.21 -3.77 6.45
N ASN A 88 10.70 -4.30 5.32
CA ASN A 88 11.83 -5.24 5.32
C ASN A 88 13.17 -4.52 5.22
N ASP A 89 13.23 -3.42 4.47
CA ASP A 89 14.40 -2.56 4.26
C ASP A 89 15.02 -2.10 5.58
N VAL A 90 14.22 -1.85 6.63
CA VAL A 90 14.72 -1.44 7.96
C VAL A 90 15.74 -2.43 8.56
N GLN A 91 15.77 -3.68 8.11
CA GLN A 91 16.76 -4.68 8.54
C GLN A 91 18.07 -4.64 7.76
N TYR A 92 18.03 -4.10 6.54
CA TYR A 92 19.09 -4.29 5.55
C TYR A 92 19.74 -2.98 5.12
N PHE A 93 19.02 -1.86 5.20
CA PHE A 93 19.41 -0.59 4.61
C PHE A 93 19.40 0.54 5.65
N GLY A 94 20.31 1.50 5.45
CA GLY A 94 20.23 2.83 6.07
C GLY A 94 19.21 3.74 5.37
N ALA A 95 18.92 4.89 5.99
CA ALA A 95 17.95 5.85 5.48
C ALA A 95 18.30 6.38 4.08
N ASP A 96 19.59 6.58 3.79
CA ASP A 96 20.05 7.08 2.49
C ASP A 96 19.73 6.11 1.34
N THR A 97 20.00 4.81 1.53
CA THR A 97 19.68 3.77 0.54
C THR A 97 18.17 3.66 0.35
N TYR A 98 17.40 3.69 1.43
CA TYR A 98 15.95 3.68 1.36
C TYR A 98 15.41 4.91 0.61
N ALA A 99 15.95 6.10 0.89
CA ALA A 99 15.57 7.34 0.22
C ALA A 99 15.84 7.30 -1.27
N ALA A 100 17.03 6.83 -1.69
CA ALA A 100 17.36 6.71 -3.11
C ALA A 100 16.43 5.72 -3.84
N ASN A 101 16.10 4.59 -3.21
CA ASN A 101 15.19 3.62 -3.80
C ASN A 101 13.74 4.13 -3.85
N LEU A 102 13.24 4.74 -2.78
CA LEU A 102 11.88 5.29 -2.73
C LEU A 102 11.72 6.44 -3.74
N ASP A 103 12.74 7.28 -3.88
CA ASP A 103 12.79 8.34 -4.90
C ASP A 103 12.67 7.74 -6.30
N ARG A 104 13.47 6.72 -6.63
CA ARG A 104 13.40 6.03 -7.92
C ARG A 104 12.04 5.36 -8.17
N ILE A 105 11.47 4.70 -7.17
CA ILE A 105 10.12 4.10 -7.25
C ILE A 105 9.08 5.18 -7.53
N THR A 106 9.15 6.31 -6.82
CA THR A 106 8.20 7.42 -6.97
C THR A 106 8.32 8.05 -8.35
N GLN A 107 9.53 8.34 -8.82
CA GLN A 107 9.81 8.87 -10.15
C GLN A 107 9.28 7.94 -11.24
N MET A 108 9.61 6.64 -11.18
CA MET A 108 9.11 5.65 -12.15
C MET A 108 7.58 5.57 -12.18
N THR A 109 6.93 5.77 -11.03
CA THR A 109 5.46 5.77 -10.93
C THR A 109 4.87 7.00 -11.63
N VAL A 110 5.41 8.18 -11.35
CA VAL A 110 4.96 9.44 -11.97
C VAL A 110 5.24 9.44 -13.48
N ASP A 111 6.41 8.97 -13.91
CA ASP A 111 6.80 8.89 -15.34
C ASP A 111 5.89 7.93 -16.13
N ALA A 112 5.34 6.91 -15.47
CA ALA A 112 4.36 6.00 -16.05
C ALA A 112 2.95 6.62 -16.12
N GLY A 113 2.76 7.87 -15.70
CA GLY A 113 1.45 8.53 -15.65
C GLY A 113 0.56 8.02 -14.51
N VAL A 114 1.12 7.31 -13.54
CA VAL A 114 0.41 6.73 -12.40
C VAL A 114 0.50 7.69 -11.21
N ILE A 115 -0.59 7.89 -10.48
CA ILE A 115 -0.58 8.70 -9.25
C ILE A 115 -0.06 7.83 -8.08
N PRO A 116 1.13 8.08 -7.51
CA PRO A 116 1.57 7.36 -6.33
C PRO A 116 0.83 7.88 -5.08
N ILE A 117 0.38 6.98 -4.23
CA ILE A 117 -0.01 7.28 -2.85
C ILE A 117 1.03 6.60 -1.95
N LEU A 118 1.91 7.38 -1.35
CA LEU A 118 2.97 6.85 -0.50
C LEU A 118 2.42 6.55 0.89
N SER A 119 2.67 5.35 1.41
CA SER A 119 2.31 4.99 2.78
C SER A 119 3.51 5.10 3.69
N THR A 120 3.32 5.69 4.88
CA THR A 120 4.26 5.45 5.98
C THR A 120 4.26 3.97 6.35
N LEU A 121 5.41 3.44 6.74
CA LEU A 121 5.59 2.08 7.24
C LEU A 121 4.92 1.91 8.61
N PRO A 122 4.22 0.79 8.87
CA PRO A 122 3.68 0.52 10.19
C PRO A 122 4.80 0.37 11.24
N PRO A 123 4.46 0.49 12.54
CA PRO A 123 5.39 0.19 13.62
C PRO A 123 6.04 -1.19 13.48
N ARG A 124 7.27 -1.34 13.97
CA ARG A 124 7.97 -2.63 14.01
C ARG A 124 8.87 -2.69 15.25
N ILE A 125 8.62 -3.69 16.09
CA ILE A 125 9.36 -3.86 17.36
C ILE A 125 10.83 -4.14 17.07
N GLY A 126 11.71 -3.42 17.76
CA GLY A 126 13.18 -3.53 17.66
C GLY A 126 13.79 -2.74 16.50
N TYR A 127 12.99 -2.00 15.73
CA TYR A 127 13.42 -1.17 14.61
C TYR A 127 12.81 0.24 14.64
N GLU A 128 12.30 0.69 15.79
CA GLU A 128 11.51 1.92 15.95
C GLU A 128 12.25 3.14 15.37
N GLY A 129 13.52 3.33 15.74
CA GLY A 129 14.32 4.45 15.23
C GLY A 129 14.54 4.41 13.71
N GLN A 130 14.67 3.21 13.14
CA GLN A 130 14.83 3.05 11.68
C GLN A 130 13.50 3.28 10.95
N VAL A 131 12.39 2.82 11.53
CA VAL A 131 11.04 3.08 11.03
C VAL A 131 10.75 4.57 11.03
N ASP A 132 11.10 5.29 12.10
CA ASP A 132 10.91 6.74 12.19
C ASP A 132 11.76 7.50 11.15
N ALA A 133 13.02 7.09 10.96
CA ALA A 133 13.88 7.64 9.92
C ALA A 133 13.29 7.40 8.51
N PHE A 134 12.79 6.19 8.23
CA PHE A 134 12.20 5.86 6.93
C PHE A 134 10.86 6.57 6.72
N ASN A 135 10.05 6.71 7.76
CA ASN A 135 8.81 7.48 7.68
C ASN A 135 9.05 8.98 7.46
N THR A 136 10.15 9.52 7.97
CA THR A 136 10.61 10.87 7.62
C THR A 136 10.90 10.95 6.11
N VAL A 137 11.67 10.01 5.57
CA VAL A 137 11.96 9.91 4.14
C VAL A 137 10.68 9.79 3.29
N VAL A 138 9.70 8.98 3.72
CA VAL A 138 8.41 8.86 3.03
C VAL A 138 7.68 10.20 2.97
N ARG A 139 7.55 10.89 4.10
CA ARG A 139 6.85 12.18 4.20
C ARG A 139 7.53 13.24 3.35
N GLU A 140 8.85 13.33 3.42
CA GLU A 140 9.63 14.26 2.61
C GLU A 140 9.52 13.95 1.12
N THR A 141 9.56 12.68 0.73
CA THR A 141 9.40 12.28 -0.67
C THR A 141 8.00 12.64 -1.18
N ALA A 142 6.95 12.35 -0.41
CA ALA A 142 5.58 12.74 -0.76
C ALA A 142 5.46 14.25 -0.95
N ALA A 143 6.05 15.04 -0.05
CA ALA A 143 6.05 16.50 -0.14
C ALA A 143 6.85 17.01 -1.35
N ARG A 144 8.04 16.46 -1.63
CA ARG A 144 8.89 16.86 -2.77
C ARG A 144 8.22 16.63 -4.11
N TYR A 145 7.57 15.47 -4.29
CA TYR A 145 6.85 15.16 -5.53
C TYR A 145 5.44 15.77 -5.57
N GLY A 146 4.93 16.31 -4.46
CA GLY A 146 3.56 16.82 -4.36
C GLY A 146 2.50 15.71 -4.48
N VAL A 147 2.81 14.50 -4.03
CA VAL A 147 1.95 13.32 -4.18
C VAL A 147 1.24 12.96 -2.87
N PRO A 148 0.06 12.31 -2.93
CA PRO A 148 -0.69 11.93 -1.73
C PRO A 148 0.11 11.08 -0.75
N LEU A 149 -0.07 11.36 0.55
CA LEU A 149 0.47 10.59 1.67
C LEU A 149 -0.67 9.85 2.40
N TRP A 150 -0.48 8.56 2.63
CA TRP A 150 -1.30 7.73 3.52
C TRP A 150 -0.52 7.46 4.83
N ASP A 151 -0.88 8.16 5.90
CA ASP A 151 -0.22 8.03 7.21
C ASP A 151 -0.72 6.81 8.00
N TYR A 152 -0.40 5.62 7.50
CA TYR A 152 -0.77 4.37 8.17
C TYR A 152 -0.06 4.16 9.51
N TYR A 153 1.15 4.69 9.70
CA TYR A 153 1.87 4.62 10.98
C TYR A 153 1.07 5.34 12.06
N GLY A 154 0.63 6.58 11.80
CA GLY A 154 -0.14 7.36 12.76
C GLY A 154 -1.44 6.67 13.16
N VAL A 155 -2.11 6.01 12.21
CA VAL A 155 -3.30 5.19 12.47
C VAL A 155 -2.94 4.03 13.40
N MET A 156 -1.92 3.25 13.05
CA MET A 156 -1.49 2.08 13.81
C MET A 156 -1.04 2.43 15.23
N ALA A 157 -0.26 3.50 15.40
CA ALA A 157 0.24 3.95 16.69
C ALA A 157 -0.88 4.31 17.69
N SER A 158 -2.07 4.65 17.20
CA SER A 158 -3.24 4.93 18.04
C SER A 158 -4.00 3.67 18.51
N LEU A 159 -3.73 2.51 17.92
CA LEU A 159 -4.41 1.25 18.22
C LEU A 159 -3.78 0.50 19.41
N PRO A 160 -4.52 -0.43 20.03
CA PRO A 160 -3.95 -1.35 21.02
C PRO A 160 -2.70 -2.07 20.47
N ASN A 161 -1.64 -2.14 21.29
CA ASN A 161 -0.36 -2.72 20.91
C ASN A 161 0.22 -2.12 19.61
N SER A 162 0.00 -0.82 19.38
CA SER A 162 0.38 -0.11 18.15
C SER A 162 -0.16 -0.79 16.88
N GLY A 163 -1.33 -1.44 17.00
CA GLY A 163 -1.99 -2.16 15.91
C GLY A 163 -1.29 -3.45 15.49
N LEU A 164 -0.27 -3.91 16.23
CA LEU A 164 0.55 -5.07 15.88
C LEU A 164 0.00 -6.37 16.48
N SER A 165 0.28 -7.46 15.79
CA SER A 165 0.13 -8.82 16.30
C SER A 165 1.18 -9.12 17.36
N GLY A 166 1.07 -10.29 18.02
CA GLY A 166 2.02 -10.72 19.05
C GLY A 166 3.45 -10.95 18.54
N ASP A 167 3.66 -11.00 17.23
CA ASP A 167 5.00 -11.11 16.63
C ASP A 167 5.76 -9.77 16.53
N GLY A 168 5.11 -8.65 16.84
CA GLY A 168 5.74 -7.33 16.79
C GLY A 168 6.09 -6.81 15.40
N LEU A 169 5.60 -7.46 14.34
CA LEU A 169 5.93 -7.13 12.94
C LEU A 169 4.67 -6.93 12.09
N HIS A 170 3.75 -7.89 12.14
CA HIS A 170 2.55 -7.86 11.30
C HIS A 170 1.42 -7.08 11.99
N PRO A 171 0.54 -6.41 11.22
CA PRO A 171 -0.69 -5.87 11.78
C PRO A 171 -1.54 -6.95 12.46
N SER A 172 -2.24 -6.58 13.53
CA SER A 172 -3.13 -7.48 14.25
C SER A 172 -4.32 -7.90 13.37
N THR A 173 -4.72 -9.16 13.53
CA THR A 173 -5.82 -9.78 12.80
C THR A 173 -7.12 -9.65 13.57
N SER A 174 -8.22 -9.45 12.84
CA SER A 174 -9.56 -9.51 13.42
C SER A 174 -9.85 -10.94 13.91
N PRO A 175 -10.50 -11.10 15.08
CA PRO A 175 -11.01 -12.40 15.54
C PRO A 175 -12.13 -12.94 14.65
N ARG A 176 -12.71 -12.11 13.78
CA ARG A 176 -13.70 -12.49 12.76
C ARG A 176 -13.05 -13.12 11.51
N GLY A 177 -11.75 -13.39 11.54
CA GLY A 177 -11.03 -14.08 10.47
C GLY A 177 -10.78 -13.21 9.23
N TYR A 178 -10.65 -13.87 8.07
CA TYR A 178 -10.32 -13.24 6.79
C TYR A 178 -11.32 -12.14 6.40
N GLU A 179 -12.62 -12.43 6.46
CA GLU A 179 -13.69 -11.49 6.14
C GLU A 179 -13.70 -10.31 7.11
N GLY A 180 -13.38 -10.58 8.38
CA GLY A 180 -13.20 -9.60 9.43
C GLY A 180 -12.17 -8.51 9.11
N ALA A 181 -11.21 -8.76 8.21
CA ALA A 181 -10.22 -7.76 7.83
C ALA A 181 -10.81 -6.58 7.02
N ALA A 182 -12.04 -6.67 6.52
CA ALA A 182 -12.76 -5.55 5.90
C ALA A 182 -14.16 -5.32 6.48
N ASP A 183 -14.33 -5.64 7.76
CA ASP A 183 -15.51 -5.29 8.53
C ASP A 183 -15.21 -4.05 9.39
N PHE A 184 -15.72 -2.89 8.99
CA PHE A 184 -15.43 -1.59 9.58
C PHE A 184 -16.44 -1.19 10.67
N SER A 185 -16.90 -2.16 11.46
CA SER A 185 -17.92 -1.96 12.50
C SER A 185 -17.38 -2.09 13.93
N GLY A 186 -17.77 -1.15 14.79
CA GLY A 186 -17.56 -1.19 16.25
C GLY A 186 -16.12 -1.52 16.65
N ASP A 187 -15.98 -2.43 17.62
CA ASP A 187 -14.69 -2.85 18.18
C ASP A 187 -13.73 -3.48 17.16
N ASN A 188 -14.21 -3.87 15.97
CA ASN A 188 -13.34 -4.43 14.95
C ASN A 188 -12.37 -3.38 14.36
N LEU A 189 -12.64 -2.08 14.56
CA LEU A 189 -11.74 -0.99 14.21
C LEU A 189 -10.46 -0.96 15.07
N ALA A 190 -10.36 -1.78 16.12
CA ALA A 190 -9.16 -1.89 16.95
C ALA A 190 -8.01 -2.70 16.30
N TYR A 191 -8.23 -3.31 15.13
CA TYR A 191 -7.27 -4.23 14.50
C TYR A 191 -6.50 -3.61 13.33
N GLY A 192 -5.19 -3.87 13.28
CA GLY A 192 -4.29 -3.23 12.33
C GLY A 192 -4.62 -3.53 10.87
N TYR A 193 -4.97 -4.78 10.52
CA TYR A 193 -5.40 -5.11 9.15
C TYR A 193 -6.72 -4.46 8.76
N VAL A 194 -7.64 -4.29 9.72
CA VAL A 194 -8.93 -3.62 9.50
C VAL A 194 -8.68 -2.14 9.16
N MET A 195 -7.89 -1.47 9.99
CA MET A 195 -7.54 -0.08 9.78
C MET A 195 -6.69 0.15 8.53
N ARG A 196 -5.85 -0.82 8.15
CA ARG A 196 -5.14 -0.78 6.86
C ARG A 196 -6.12 -0.69 5.69
N ASN A 197 -7.09 -1.60 5.65
CA ASN A 197 -8.02 -1.70 4.53
C ASN A 197 -8.99 -0.50 4.52
N LEU A 198 -9.46 -0.04 5.69
CA LEU A 198 -10.31 1.14 5.80
C LEU A 198 -9.59 2.40 5.33
N THR A 199 -8.40 2.67 5.86
CA THR A 199 -7.69 3.92 5.56
C THR A 199 -7.08 3.95 4.17
N ALA A 200 -6.76 2.78 3.60
CA ALA A 200 -6.43 2.66 2.17
C ALA A 200 -7.62 3.07 1.28
N LEU A 201 -8.84 2.62 1.58
CA LEU A 201 -10.04 3.05 0.84
C LEU A 201 -10.29 4.55 0.99
N GLN A 202 -10.06 5.13 2.17
CA GLN A 202 -10.18 6.57 2.39
C GLN A 202 -9.13 7.37 1.60
N ALA A 203 -7.90 6.87 1.51
CA ALA A 203 -6.85 7.48 0.67
C ALA A 203 -7.23 7.43 -0.82
N LEU A 204 -7.75 6.29 -1.29
CA LEU A 204 -8.26 6.14 -2.65
C LEU A 204 -9.45 7.05 -2.93
N ASP A 205 -10.38 7.20 -1.98
CA ASP A 205 -11.53 8.11 -2.09
C ASP A 205 -11.07 9.56 -2.25
N ALA A 206 -10.11 9.99 -1.43
CA ALA A 206 -9.57 11.34 -1.46
C ALA A 206 -8.93 11.65 -2.83
N VAL A 207 -8.14 10.73 -3.38
CA VAL A 207 -7.53 10.91 -4.72
C VAL A 207 -8.60 10.86 -5.81
N TRP A 208 -9.52 9.90 -5.76
CA TRP A 208 -10.56 9.75 -6.77
C TRP A 208 -11.45 10.99 -6.87
N ARG A 209 -11.95 11.48 -5.73
CA ARG A 209 -12.87 12.64 -5.71
C ARG A 209 -12.19 13.96 -6.01
N ARG A 210 -10.93 14.15 -5.59
CA ARG A 210 -10.24 15.45 -5.69
C ARG A 210 -9.40 15.59 -6.96
N VAL A 211 -8.96 14.48 -7.55
CA VAL A 211 -8.07 14.49 -8.71
C VAL A 211 -8.79 13.92 -9.94
N LEU A 212 -9.29 12.70 -9.87
CA LEU A 212 -9.79 12.00 -11.05
C LEU A 212 -11.18 12.47 -11.52
N LEU A 213 -12.03 12.95 -10.61
CA LEU A 213 -13.32 13.56 -10.97
C LEU A 213 -13.22 15.05 -11.31
N ALA A 214 -12.17 15.75 -10.86
CA ALA A 214 -12.00 17.18 -11.09
C ALA A 214 -11.46 17.54 -12.48
N VAL A 215 -10.98 16.54 -13.24
CA VAL A 215 -10.39 16.68 -14.58
C VAL A 215 -11.34 16.19 -15.69
N ARG A 216 -12.61 15.89 -15.34
CA ARG A 216 -13.69 15.59 -16.28
C ARG A 216 -14.60 16.79 -16.45
#